data_AF-A0ABD2P0U6-F1
#
_entry.id   AF-A0ABD2P0U6-F1
#
_cell.length_a   1.000
_cell.length_b   1.000
_cell.length_c   1.000
_cell.angle_alpha   90.00
_cell.angle_beta   90.00
_cell.angle_gamma   90.00
#
_symmetry.space_group_name_H-M   'P 1'
#
loop_
_entity.id
_entity.type
_entity.pdbx_description
1 polymer ?
#
loop_
_entity_poly.entity_id
_entity_poly.type
_entity_poly.pdbx_seq_one_letter_code
_entity_poly.pdbx_strand_id
1 'polypeptide(L)'
;MLLYCTREEAIGILTAARDFHLTGENYVWVVTQSVIENPLQAPNQFPVGMLGVHFDTSSSSLVNEITTAIKVYAYGVEDYSNDNRNSGRSLNTQLSCEGAGASRWDTGDRFFRYLRNVSVEVDTGKPNLEFTQDGVLKAAELKIMNLRPGISKQLVWEEVS
;
A
#
# COMPACT_ATOMS: atom_id res chain seq x y z
N MET A 1 -7.40 20.24 -3.93
CA MET A 1 -8.47 19.45 -3.26
C MET A 1 -7.99 18.02 -3.12
N LEU A 2 -8.18 17.42 -1.94
CA LEU A 2 -7.82 16.04 -1.65
C LEU A 2 -9.07 15.17 -1.74
N LEU A 3 -9.00 14.03 -2.42
CA LEU A 3 -10.12 13.11 -2.59
C LEU A 3 -9.68 11.69 -2.22
N TYR A 4 -10.31 11.14 -1.20
CA TYR A 4 -10.13 9.76 -0.73
C TYR A 4 -11.44 9.00 -0.92
N CYS A 5 -11.51 8.18 -1.95
CA CYS A 5 -12.68 7.37 -2.29
C CYS A 5 -12.29 6.22 -3.23
N THR A 6 -13.26 5.40 -3.59
CA THR A 6 -13.12 4.43 -4.68
C THR A 6 -13.14 5.12 -6.05
N ARG A 7 -12.71 4.42 -7.10
CA ARG A 7 -12.78 4.92 -8.48
C ARG A 7 -14.21 5.27 -8.91
N GLU A 8 -15.20 4.45 -8.57
CA GLU A 8 -16.60 4.67 -8.93
C GLU A 8 -17.16 5.94 -8.29
N GLU A 9 -16.87 6.14 -7.00
CA GLU A 9 -17.24 7.37 -6.29
C GLU A 9 -16.53 8.59 -6.88
N ALA A 10 -15.25 8.46 -7.24
CA ALA A 10 -14.49 9.55 -7.86
C ALA A 10 -15.12 10.00 -9.18
N ILE A 11 -15.63 9.07 -10.00
CA ILE A 11 -16.34 9.39 -11.23
C ILE A 11 -17.58 10.24 -10.92
N GLY A 12 -18.39 9.84 -9.94
CA GLY A 12 -19.58 10.60 -9.54
C GLY A 12 -19.23 12.00 -9.01
N ILE A 13 -18.26 12.09 -8.10
CA ILE A 13 -17.83 13.34 -7.46
C ILE A 13 -17.25 14.31 -8.50
N LEU A 14 -16.34 13.84 -9.37
CA LEU A 14 -15.68 14.69 -10.36
C LEU A 14 -16.61 15.09 -11.50
N THR A 15 -17.62 14.28 -11.81
CA THR A 15 -18.70 14.68 -12.72
C THR A 15 -19.45 15.88 -12.15
N ALA A 16 -19.90 15.80 -10.90
CA ALA A 16 -20.60 16.91 -10.26
C ALA A 16 -19.69 18.13 -10.11
N ALA A 17 -18.43 17.94 -9.71
CA ALA A 17 -17.45 19.02 -9.57
C ALA A 17 -17.25 19.79 -10.88
N ARG A 18 -17.28 19.11 -12.03
CA ARG A 18 -17.20 19.73 -13.34
C ARG A 18 -18.38 20.65 -13.62
N ASP A 19 -19.59 20.24 -13.24
CA ASP A 19 -20.81 21.04 -13.42
C ASP A 19 -20.80 22.30 -12.56
N PHE A 20 -20.08 22.27 -11.42
CA PHE A 20 -19.81 23.44 -10.58
C PHE A 20 -18.51 24.19 -10.94
N HIS A 21 -17.88 23.86 -12.07
CA HIS A 21 -16.63 24.47 -12.53
C HIS A 21 -15.44 24.34 -11.56
N LEU A 22 -15.42 23.28 -10.73
CA LEU A 22 -14.35 22.97 -9.77
C LEU A 22 -13.24 22.08 -10.35
N THR A 23 -13.25 21.84 -11.67
CA THR A 23 -12.27 20.99 -12.37
C THR A 23 -11.44 21.75 -13.39
N GLY A 24 -11.56 23.09 -13.42
CA GLY A 24 -10.78 23.96 -14.30
C GLY A 24 -9.35 24.20 -13.81
N GLU A 25 -8.59 25.02 -14.54
CA GLU A 25 -7.16 25.26 -14.34
C GLU A 25 -6.78 25.83 -12.95
N ASN A 26 -7.74 26.42 -12.24
CA ASN A 26 -7.54 26.97 -10.90
C ASN A 26 -7.60 25.91 -9.79
N TYR A 27 -7.88 24.65 -10.13
CA TYR A 27 -8.09 23.58 -9.15
C TYR A 27 -7.25 22.35 -9.48
N VAL A 28 -6.39 21.95 -8.53
CA VAL A 28 -5.67 20.68 -8.59
C VAL A 28 -6.36 19.66 -7.70
N TRP A 29 -6.69 18.51 -8.26
CA TRP A 29 -7.25 17.36 -7.55
C TRP A 29 -6.14 16.36 -7.26
N VAL A 30 -6.05 15.90 -6.00
CA VAL A 30 -5.09 14.89 -5.57
C VAL A 30 -5.87 13.68 -5.04
N VAL A 31 -5.57 12.50 -5.57
CA VAL A 31 -6.23 11.23 -5.19
C VAL A 31 -5.26 10.17 -4.73
N THR A 32 -5.81 9.20 -3.99
CA THR A 32 -5.14 7.97 -3.60
C THR A 32 -5.19 6.90 -4.69
N GLN A 33 -4.34 5.87 -4.54
CA GLN A 33 -4.27 4.72 -5.46
C GLN A 33 -5.62 4.06 -5.73
N SER A 34 -6.55 4.05 -4.77
CA SER A 34 -7.89 3.47 -4.92
C SER A 34 -8.70 4.05 -6.10
N VAL A 35 -8.33 5.24 -6.58
CA VAL A 35 -8.92 5.89 -7.77
C VAL A 35 -8.17 5.48 -9.05
N ILE A 36 -6.89 5.15 -8.94
CA ILE A 36 -5.97 4.77 -10.02
C ILE A 36 -5.95 3.26 -10.18
N GLU A 37 -7.04 2.70 -10.72
CA GLU A 37 -7.15 1.25 -10.95
C GLU A 37 -6.34 0.80 -12.18
N ASN A 38 -6.53 1.46 -13.33
CA ASN A 38 -5.79 1.23 -14.56
C ASN A 38 -5.06 2.52 -14.99
N PRO A 39 -3.72 2.58 -14.86
CA PRO A 39 -2.94 3.75 -15.28
C PRO A 39 -3.04 4.07 -16.77
N LEU A 40 -3.29 3.06 -17.62
CA LEU A 40 -3.34 3.21 -19.07
C LEU A 40 -4.65 3.81 -19.58
N GLN A 41 -5.70 3.84 -18.75
CA GLN A 41 -7.00 4.36 -19.16
C GLN A 41 -7.77 4.92 -17.97
N ALA A 42 -7.83 6.25 -17.89
CA ALA A 42 -8.65 6.95 -16.91
C ALA A 42 -10.05 7.31 -17.47
N PRO A 43 -11.06 7.49 -16.61
CA PRO A 43 -12.37 7.98 -17.01
C PRO A 43 -12.28 9.41 -17.56
N ASN A 44 -13.05 9.72 -18.60
CA ASN A 44 -13.07 11.05 -19.24
C ASN A 44 -13.59 12.17 -18.32
N GLN A 45 -14.21 11.82 -17.20
CA GLN A 45 -14.70 12.75 -16.17
C GLN A 45 -13.55 13.30 -15.31
N PHE A 46 -12.39 12.65 -15.32
CA PHE A 46 -11.26 13.08 -14.49
C PHE A 46 -10.58 14.31 -15.13
N PRO A 47 -10.26 15.35 -14.35
CA PRO A 47 -9.61 16.54 -14.89
C PRO A 47 -8.15 16.29 -15.27
N VAL A 48 -7.74 16.84 -16.41
CA VAL A 48 -6.31 16.90 -16.78
C VAL A 48 -5.53 17.68 -15.72
N GLY A 49 -4.33 17.21 -15.38
CA GLY A 49 -3.50 17.79 -14.33
C GLY A 49 -3.84 17.29 -12.92
N MET A 50 -4.79 16.37 -12.79
CA MET A 50 -5.05 15.64 -11.55
C MET A 50 -3.80 14.85 -11.15
N LEU A 51 -3.48 14.89 -9.86
CA LEU A 51 -2.35 14.18 -9.26
C LEU A 51 -2.84 12.94 -8.53
N GLY A 52 -2.07 11.87 -8.62
CA GLY A 52 -2.38 10.59 -8.05
C GLY A 52 -1.19 10.02 -7.30
N VAL A 53 -1.41 9.45 -6.12
CA VAL A 53 -0.38 8.69 -5.41
C VAL A 53 -0.56 7.21 -5.74
N HIS A 54 0.50 6.56 -6.21
CA HIS A 54 0.50 5.17 -6.69
C HIS A 54 1.68 4.38 -6.11
N PHE A 55 1.45 3.12 -5.74
CA PHE A 55 2.50 2.15 -5.42
C PHE A 55 2.96 1.47 -6.71
N ASP A 56 4.24 1.16 -6.82
CA ASP A 56 4.74 0.40 -7.98
C ASP A 56 4.18 -1.03 -7.97
N THR A 57 3.21 -1.30 -8.84
CA THR A 57 2.58 -2.62 -8.96
C THR A 57 3.16 -3.45 -10.10
N SER A 58 4.37 -3.15 -10.58
CA SER A 58 5.02 -4.00 -11.58
C SER A 58 5.32 -5.39 -11.02
N SER A 59 5.38 -6.40 -11.90
CA SER A 59 5.65 -7.78 -11.49
C SER A 59 6.98 -7.93 -10.74
N SER A 60 8.00 -7.15 -11.14
CA SER A 60 9.29 -7.13 -10.45
C SER A 60 9.18 -6.58 -9.03
N SER A 61 8.45 -5.48 -8.85
CA SER A 61 8.20 -4.90 -7.53
C SER A 61 7.43 -5.87 -6.65
N LEU A 62 6.41 -6.55 -7.19
CA LEU A 62 5.64 -7.56 -6.44
C LEU A 62 6.52 -8.73 -5.95
N VAL A 63 7.43 -9.24 -6.78
CA VAL A 63 8.36 -10.31 -6.39
C VAL A 63 9.33 -9.84 -5.31
N ASN A 64 9.80 -8.59 -5.39
CA ASN A 64 10.64 -7.99 -4.35
C ASN A 64 9.88 -7.86 -3.03
N GLU A 65 8.61 -7.42 -3.06
CA GLU A 65 7.76 -7.32 -1.86
C GLU A 65 7.54 -8.69 -1.19
N ILE A 66 7.34 -9.76 -1.96
CA ILE A 66 7.25 -11.13 -1.42
C ILE A 66 8.55 -11.52 -0.71
N THR A 67 9.69 -11.25 -1.34
CA THR A 67 11.01 -11.53 -0.77
C THR A 67 11.22 -10.78 0.54
N THR A 68 10.84 -9.50 0.57
CA THR A 68 10.91 -8.65 1.75
C THR A 68 10.00 -9.15 2.87
N ALA A 69 8.76 -9.57 2.57
CA ALA A 69 7.85 -10.13 3.55
C ALA A 69 8.41 -11.41 4.19
N ILE A 70 9.07 -12.27 3.41
CA ILE A 70 9.73 -13.48 3.93
C ILE A 70 10.89 -13.10 4.87
N LYS A 71 11.71 -12.09 4.53
CA LYS A 71 12.78 -11.60 5.41
C LYS A 71 12.23 -11.08 6.73
N VAL A 72 11.19 -10.25 6.70
CA VAL A 72 10.50 -9.73 7.89
C VAL A 72 10.02 -10.87 8.79
N TYR A 73 9.37 -11.87 8.18
CA TYR A 73 8.89 -13.03 8.93
C TYR A 73 10.05 -13.84 9.53
N ALA A 74 11.10 -14.12 8.74
CA ALA A 74 12.26 -14.88 9.19
C ALA A 74 12.99 -14.20 10.36
N TYR A 75 13.24 -12.89 10.28
CA TYR A 75 13.85 -12.12 11.38
C TYR A 75 12.94 -12.10 12.61
N GLY A 76 11.62 -11.95 12.42
CA GLY A 76 10.68 -12.04 13.53
C GLY A 76 10.71 -13.40 14.23
N VAL A 77 10.83 -14.50 13.47
CA VAL A 77 10.98 -15.87 14.01
C VAL A 77 12.31 -16.03 14.73
N GLU A 78 13.40 -15.53 14.16
CA GLU A 78 14.74 -15.58 14.75
C GLU A 78 14.77 -14.83 16.09
N ASP A 79 14.32 -13.57 16.11
CA ASP A 79 14.26 -12.75 17.32
C ASP A 79 13.34 -13.36 18.39
N TYR A 80 12.20 -13.92 17.99
CA TYR A 80 11.30 -14.62 18.90
C TYR A 80 11.96 -15.87 19.50
N SER A 81 12.68 -16.65 18.68
CA SER A 81 13.29 -17.92 19.11
C SER A 81 14.53 -17.70 19.98
N ASN A 82 15.28 -16.63 19.72
CA ASN A 82 16.48 -16.27 20.48
C ASN A 82 16.16 -15.63 21.84
N ASP A 83 14.93 -15.18 22.07
CA ASP A 83 14.51 -14.66 23.37
C ASP A 83 14.11 -15.78 24.33
N ASN A 84 14.95 -16.00 25.36
CA ASN A 84 14.73 -16.98 26.43
C ASN A 84 13.36 -16.85 27.12
N ARG A 85 12.72 -15.67 27.12
CA ARG A 85 11.36 -15.46 27.67
C ARG A 85 10.27 -16.21 26.90
N ASN A 86 10.57 -16.63 25.67
CA ASN A 86 9.69 -17.40 24.81
C ASN A 86 10.01 -18.91 24.82
N SER A 87 10.97 -19.35 25.64
CA SER A 87 11.32 -20.77 25.75
C SER A 87 10.08 -21.62 26.09
N GLY A 88 9.89 -22.71 25.35
CA GLY A 88 8.73 -23.60 25.47
C GLY A 88 7.42 -23.07 24.86
N ARG A 89 7.41 -21.89 24.23
CA ARG A 89 6.21 -21.33 23.58
C ARG A 89 6.27 -21.51 22.06
N SER A 90 5.45 -22.43 21.55
CA SER A 90 5.38 -22.73 20.13
C SER A 90 4.78 -21.58 19.30
N LEU A 91 5.27 -21.41 18.07
CA LEU A 91 4.66 -20.57 17.04
C LEU A 91 3.59 -21.31 16.22
N ASN A 92 3.30 -22.58 16.54
CA ASN A 92 2.18 -23.30 15.90
C ASN A 92 0.85 -22.65 16.31
N THR A 93 0.07 -22.24 15.31
CA THR A 93 -1.14 -21.44 15.52
C THR A 93 -2.36 -22.29 15.85
N GLN A 94 -2.45 -23.52 15.31
CA GLN A 94 -3.64 -24.41 15.38
C GLN A 94 -4.98 -23.71 15.07
N LEU A 95 -4.93 -22.60 14.32
CA LEU A 95 -6.10 -21.81 13.97
C LEU A 95 -6.97 -22.54 12.95
N SER A 96 -8.29 -22.37 13.06
CA SER A 96 -9.24 -22.85 12.05
C SER A 96 -10.35 -21.81 11.83
N CYS A 97 -10.66 -21.54 10.56
CA CYS A 97 -11.78 -20.66 10.18
C CYS A 97 -13.12 -21.41 10.07
N GLU A 98 -13.10 -22.74 9.97
CA GLU A 98 -14.26 -23.56 9.58
C GLU A 98 -14.54 -24.76 10.51
N GLY A 99 -13.77 -24.95 11.60
CA GLY A 99 -13.86 -26.19 12.40
C GLY A 99 -13.35 -26.11 13.85
N ALA A 100 -12.99 -27.27 14.41
CA ALA A 100 -12.59 -27.49 15.81
C ALA A 100 -11.12 -27.11 16.11
N GLY A 101 -10.66 -25.97 15.57
CA GLY A 101 -9.35 -25.40 15.89
C GLY A 101 -9.44 -24.29 16.94
N ALA A 102 -8.30 -23.70 17.29
CA ALA A 102 -8.27 -22.52 18.14
C ALA A 102 -8.89 -21.32 17.40
N SER A 103 -9.72 -20.53 18.09
CA SER A 103 -10.26 -19.29 17.56
C SER A 103 -9.28 -18.12 17.68
N ARG A 104 -8.23 -18.26 18.50
CA ARG A 104 -7.19 -17.27 18.72
C ARG A 104 -5.84 -17.93 18.89
N TRP A 105 -4.81 -17.29 18.34
CA TRP A 105 -3.44 -17.71 18.50
C TRP A 105 -2.88 -17.19 19.83
N ASP A 106 -2.64 -18.08 20.79
CA ASP A 106 -2.15 -17.75 22.15
C ASP A 106 -0.87 -16.90 22.14
N THR A 107 0.08 -17.26 21.28
CA THR A 107 1.36 -16.55 21.15
C THR A 107 1.34 -15.44 20.10
N GLY A 108 0.20 -15.21 19.42
CA GLY A 108 0.08 -14.29 18.29
C GLY A 108 0.42 -12.84 18.63
N ASP A 109 -0.17 -12.28 19.69
CA ASP A 109 0.10 -10.88 20.10
C ASP A 109 1.55 -10.66 20.51
N ARG A 110 2.18 -11.71 21.05
CA ARG A 110 3.59 -11.70 21.43
C ARG A 110 4.46 -11.73 20.19
N PHE A 111 4.20 -12.65 19.27
CA PHE A 111 4.94 -12.78 18.02
C PHE A 111 4.80 -11.52 17.14
N PHE A 112 3.61 -10.91 17.11
CA PHE A 112 3.38 -9.64 16.42
C PHE A 112 4.33 -8.52 16.89
N ARG A 113 4.72 -8.51 18.18
CA ARG A 113 5.71 -7.55 18.69
C ARG A 113 7.10 -7.75 18.11
N TYR A 114 7.50 -8.99 17.80
CA TYR A 114 8.76 -9.26 17.13
C TYR A 114 8.68 -8.86 15.67
N LEU A 115 7.61 -9.24 14.97
CA LEU A 115 7.39 -8.85 13.57
C LEU A 115 7.42 -7.33 13.37
N ARG A 116 6.76 -6.55 14.23
CA ARG A 116 6.74 -5.07 14.09
C ARG A 116 8.04 -4.38 14.54
N ASN A 117 8.97 -5.10 15.18
CA ASN A 117 10.23 -4.54 15.68
C ASN A 117 11.45 -5.01 14.87
N VAL A 118 11.25 -5.74 13.76
CA VAL A 118 12.35 -6.07 12.85
C VAL A 118 12.87 -4.81 12.15
N SER A 119 14.14 -4.85 11.78
CA SER A 119 14.77 -3.87 10.90
C SER A 119 15.47 -4.64 9.77
N VAL A 120 14.88 -4.63 8.58
CA VAL A 120 15.37 -5.41 7.43
C VAL A 120 16.05 -4.48 6.42
N GLU A 121 17.27 -4.83 6.01
CA GLU A 121 17.91 -4.18 4.87
C GLU A 121 17.27 -4.68 3.56
N VAL A 122 16.65 -3.75 2.83
CA VAL A 122 15.96 -4.05 1.57
C VAL A 122 16.93 -3.90 0.41
N ASP A 123 17.54 -2.71 0.26
CA ASP A 123 18.52 -2.37 -0.77
C ASP A 123 19.60 -1.45 -0.21
N THR A 124 20.82 -1.56 -0.76
CA THR A 124 21.93 -0.65 -0.45
C THR A 124 21.55 0.81 -0.75
N GLY A 125 21.59 1.66 0.29
CA GLY A 125 21.30 3.08 0.19
C GLY A 125 19.84 3.47 0.43
N LYS A 126 18.93 2.49 0.61
CA LYS A 126 17.57 2.75 1.09
C LYS A 126 17.50 2.64 2.63
N PRO A 127 16.58 3.35 3.29
CA PRO A 127 16.34 3.14 4.71
C PRO A 127 15.91 1.69 4.97
N ASN A 128 16.24 1.19 6.16
CA ASN A 128 15.76 -0.12 6.59
C ASN A 128 14.23 -0.15 6.62
N LEU A 129 13.67 -1.31 6.29
CA LEU A 129 12.25 -1.54 6.44
C LEU A 129 11.93 -1.81 7.90
N GLU A 130 11.06 -0.96 8.43
CA GLU A 130 10.62 -0.93 9.81
C GLU A 130 9.13 -0.61 9.91
N PHE A 131 8.51 -0.94 11.04
CA PHE A 131 7.09 -0.73 11.28
C PHE A 131 6.81 0.24 12.43
N THR A 132 5.65 0.88 12.37
CA THR A 132 5.06 1.66 13.47
C THR A 132 4.53 0.71 14.55
N GLN A 133 4.06 1.28 15.66
CA GLN A 133 3.46 0.48 16.74
C GLN A 133 2.18 -0.25 16.30
N ASP A 134 1.48 0.31 15.32
CA ASP A 134 0.25 -0.24 14.74
C ASP A 134 0.51 -1.26 13.62
N GLY A 135 1.79 -1.53 13.28
CA GLY A 135 2.17 -2.50 12.25
C GLY A 135 2.14 -1.95 10.82
N VAL A 136 2.14 -0.62 10.65
CA VAL A 136 2.24 0.05 9.35
C VAL A 136 3.71 0.32 9.02
N LEU A 137 4.11 0.30 7.74
CA LEU A 137 5.46 0.69 7.34
C LEU A 137 5.78 2.13 7.79
N LYS A 138 6.94 2.37 8.39
CA LYS A 138 7.39 3.72 8.77
C LYS A 138 7.70 4.60 7.56
N ALA A 139 8.23 3.98 6.50
CA ALA A 139 8.54 4.62 5.24
C ALA A 139 8.03 3.73 4.10
N ALA A 140 7.34 4.32 3.15
CA ALA A 140 6.87 3.65 1.95
C ALA A 140 7.32 4.46 0.72
N GLU A 141 7.76 3.76 -0.32
CA GLU A 141 8.09 4.37 -1.60
C GLU A 141 6.81 4.58 -2.39
N LEU A 142 6.58 5.82 -2.83
CA LEU A 142 5.37 6.24 -3.50
C LEU A 142 5.73 6.92 -4.81
N LYS A 143 5.01 6.59 -5.87
CA LYS A 143 5.07 7.28 -7.15
C LYS A 143 4.00 8.34 -7.22
N ILE A 144 4.39 9.52 -7.72
CA ILE A 144 3.45 10.59 -8.03
C ILE A 144 3.11 10.51 -9.51
N MET A 145 1.83 10.33 -9.79
CA MET A 145 1.27 10.24 -11.13
C MET A 145 0.55 11.54 -11.48
N ASN A 146 0.62 11.94 -12.73
CA ASN A 146 -0.10 13.07 -13.30
C ASN A 146 -0.99 12.58 -14.44
N LEU A 147 -2.26 12.98 -14.42
CA LEU A 147 -3.21 12.63 -15.46
C LEU A 147 -3.08 13.56 -16.67
N ARG A 148 -2.69 13.00 -17.82
CA ARG A 148 -2.43 13.74 -19.05
C ARG A 148 -3.19 13.19 -20.25
N PRO A 149 -3.47 14.01 -21.28
CA PRO A 149 -3.97 13.53 -22.55
C PRO A 149 -2.87 12.72 -23.28
N GLY A 150 -3.15 11.46 -23.59
CA GLY A 150 -2.29 10.61 -24.39
C GLY A 150 -2.41 10.89 -25.90
N ILE A 151 -1.61 10.19 -26.70
CA ILE A 151 -1.48 10.38 -28.17
C ILE A 151 -2.83 10.24 -28.90
N SER A 152 -3.70 9.33 -28.44
CA SER A 152 -5.04 9.09 -28.99
C SER A 152 -6.15 9.93 -28.35
N LYS A 153 -5.80 10.99 -27.60
CA LYS A 153 -6.72 11.83 -26.78
C LYS A 153 -7.40 11.10 -25.60
N GLN A 154 -7.04 9.85 -25.32
CA GLN A 154 -7.45 9.18 -24.08
C GLN A 154 -6.64 9.70 -22.89
N LEU A 155 -7.23 9.72 -21.69
CA LEU A 155 -6.53 10.15 -20.49
C LEU A 155 -5.68 9.01 -19.91
N VAL A 156 -4.41 9.31 -19.65
CA VAL A 156 -3.40 8.36 -19.15
C VAL A 156 -2.69 8.93 -17.92
N TRP A 157 -2.42 8.06 -16.95
CA TRP A 157 -1.61 8.40 -15.79
C TRP A 157 -0.13 8.19 -16.12
N GLU A 158 0.66 9.25 -15.99
CA GLU A 158 2.10 9.23 -16.22
C GLU A 158 2.84 9.59 -14.93
N GLU A 159 3.95 8.90 -14.65
CA GLU A 159 4.81 9.24 -13.52
C GLU A 159 5.44 10.64 -13.72
N VAL A 160 5.44 11.44 -12.66
CA VAL A 160 6.11 12.75 -12.66
C VAL A 160 7.60 12.53 -12.40
N SER A 161 8.44 12.77 -13.41
CA SER A 161 9.90 12.72 -13.33
C SER A 161 10.55 14.07 -13.02
#